data_AF-A0A484N176-F1
#
_entry.id   AF-A0A484N176-F1
#
_cell.length_a   1.000
_cell.length_b   1.000
_cell.length_c   1.000
_cell.angle_alpha   90.00
_cell.angle_beta   90.00
_cell.angle_gamma   90.00
#
_symmetry.space_group_name_H-M   'P 1'
#
loop_
_entity.id
_entity.type
_entity.pdbx_description
1 polymer ?
#
loop_
_entity_poly.entity_id
_entity_poly.type
_entity_poly.pdbx_seq_one_letter_code
_entity_poly.pdbx_strand_id
1 'polypeptide(L)'
;MTAEMEPIEVGDKNEYLFDCYTLSHVEALPTSLGGVQTSQIKRTVKWVSLNPHGEVPELGGKQEKATDRERPLAMKRTAEGNSSHQELPRFESFDFAKSDVMEEDIMGMEPGLVFFEDGSYSRGPVDIPVGEHGESKYYLSPTFKFEQCLVKGCHKRLRMVHTIEFSDGGSDIEILRVAVYEEQWVSPTNISGLSDMDMEVKPFSQRRRVQPGELTGSWKVFEMSATPVHGEEKDDAAVPYVYLCTENLKRRSLGESPVYFREEEMLDMQDATVLWLPGGVTSYVDVKKDGVLCIGVGWYSDEGINLVMERDYGTDGKLKEVRWKSEMKRRWTHH
;
A
#
# COMPACT_ATOMS: atom_id res chain seq x y z
N MET A 1 -6.94 29.11 2.40
CA MET A 1 -7.88 27.97 2.31
C MET A 1 -7.33 26.88 3.20
N THR A 2 -8.12 26.47 4.19
CA THR A 2 -7.73 25.54 5.24
C THR A 2 -7.79 24.11 4.71
N ALA A 3 -6.62 23.49 4.57
CA ALA A 3 -6.51 22.05 4.40
C ALA A 3 -6.63 21.40 5.78
N GLU A 4 -7.69 20.64 6.02
CA GLU A 4 -7.78 19.75 7.16
C GLU A 4 -7.97 18.32 6.64
N MET A 5 -6.99 17.47 6.95
CA MET A 5 -7.05 16.02 6.78
C MET A 5 -6.37 15.44 8.02
N GLU A 6 -7.14 15.04 9.03
CA GLU A 6 -6.63 14.28 10.16
C GLU A 6 -7.37 12.95 10.30
N PRO A 7 -6.70 11.81 10.13
CA PRO A 7 -6.91 10.66 10.99
C PRO A 7 -5.87 10.73 12.12
N ILE A 8 -6.36 11.07 13.31
CA ILE A 8 -5.64 10.98 14.60
C ILE A 8 -5.60 9.51 15.00
N GLU A 9 -4.39 9.02 15.33
CA GLU A 9 -4.02 7.83 16.13
C GLU A 9 -4.78 6.54 15.81
N VAL A 10 -4.12 5.40 15.54
CA VAL A 10 -4.82 4.12 15.36
C VAL A 10 -5.64 3.79 16.61
N GLY A 11 -6.95 3.57 16.47
CA GLY A 11 -7.82 3.32 17.63
C GLY A 11 -7.44 2.02 18.32
N ASP A 12 -7.88 1.79 19.55
CA ASP A 12 -7.54 0.61 20.38
C ASP A 12 -7.79 -0.76 19.70
N LYS A 13 -8.47 -0.78 18.54
CA LYS A 13 -8.81 -1.96 17.74
C LYS A 13 -8.27 -1.94 16.30
N ASN A 14 -7.26 -1.13 15.98
CA ASN A 14 -6.77 -0.92 14.61
C ASN A 14 -7.80 -0.35 13.63
N GLU A 15 -8.81 0.34 14.14
CA GLU A 15 -9.86 0.99 13.36
C GLU A 15 -9.42 2.41 13.03
N TYR A 16 -9.33 2.80 11.74
CA TYR A 16 -9.53 4.15 11.16
C TYR A 16 -9.26 4.11 9.66
N LEU A 17 -10.31 4.25 8.84
CA LEU A 17 -10.16 4.45 7.40
C LEU A 17 -11.16 5.46 6.90
N PHE A 18 -10.68 6.64 6.53
CA PHE A 18 -11.49 7.57 5.77
C PHE A 18 -11.64 7.06 4.34
N ASP A 19 -12.88 6.98 3.83
CA ASP A 19 -13.08 6.71 2.40
C ASP A 19 -13.21 8.01 1.62
N CYS A 20 -12.60 8.02 0.45
CA CYS A 20 -12.90 8.96 -0.62
C CYS A 20 -13.03 8.24 -1.94
N TYR A 21 -13.72 8.89 -2.88
CA TYR A 21 -13.60 8.52 -4.28
C TYR A 21 -12.60 9.46 -4.96
N THR A 22 -11.84 8.90 -5.91
CA THR A 22 -10.84 9.65 -6.66
C THR A 22 -11.02 9.45 -8.17
N LEU A 23 -10.71 10.50 -8.94
CA LEU A 23 -10.60 10.45 -10.39
C LEU A 23 -9.20 10.92 -10.78
N SER A 24 -8.42 10.02 -11.36
CA SER A 24 -7.05 10.29 -11.82
C SER A 24 -7.03 10.52 -13.32
N HIS A 25 -6.67 11.73 -13.74
CA HIS A 25 -6.34 12.03 -15.13
C HIS A 25 -4.85 11.84 -15.36
N VAL A 26 -4.48 11.00 -16.31
CA VAL A 26 -3.09 10.67 -16.63
C VAL A 26 -2.78 11.10 -18.06
N GLU A 27 -1.78 11.96 -18.23
CA GLU A 27 -1.33 12.47 -19.52
C GLU A 27 0.17 12.24 -19.71
N ALA A 28 0.57 11.86 -20.92
CA ALA A 28 1.99 11.80 -21.29
C ALA A 28 2.44 13.19 -21.74
N LEU A 29 3.47 13.72 -21.10
CA LEU A 29 4.09 14.98 -21.48
C LEU A 29 5.27 14.72 -22.43
N PRO A 30 5.26 15.29 -23.65
CA PRO A 30 6.41 15.24 -24.53
C PRO A 30 7.48 16.21 -24.03
N THR A 31 8.64 15.68 -23.61
CA THR A 31 9.79 16.52 -23.22
C THR A 31 10.87 16.43 -24.30
N SER A 32 11.15 17.56 -24.96
CA SER A 32 12.27 17.70 -25.88
C SER A 32 13.24 18.77 -25.36
N LEU A 33 14.17 18.37 -24.48
CA LEU A 33 15.37 19.15 -24.19
C LEU A 33 16.58 18.34 -24.66
N GLY A 34 17.38 18.91 -25.58
CA GLY A 34 18.71 18.37 -25.90
C GLY A 34 18.78 17.09 -26.74
N GLY A 35 17.68 16.61 -27.33
CA GLY A 35 17.69 15.45 -28.24
C GLY A 35 17.49 14.07 -27.58
N VAL A 36 17.34 14.01 -26.25
CA VAL A 36 16.90 12.81 -25.53
C VAL A 36 15.40 12.96 -25.24
N GLN A 37 14.56 12.15 -25.88
CA GLN A 37 13.15 12.09 -25.53
C GLN A 37 13.02 11.39 -24.18
N THR A 38 12.65 12.15 -23.15
CA THR A 38 12.15 11.56 -21.90
C THR A 38 10.65 11.82 -21.84
N SER A 39 9.87 10.74 -21.84
CA SER A 39 8.44 10.82 -21.59
C SER A 39 8.24 11.01 -20.09
N GLN A 40 7.62 12.11 -19.69
CA GLN A 40 7.11 12.27 -18.33
C GLN A 40 5.62 11.96 -18.31
N ILE A 41 5.13 11.46 -17.18
CA ILE A 41 3.70 11.25 -16.96
C ILE A 41 3.25 12.29 -15.97
N LYS A 42 2.24 13.08 -16.33
CA LYS A 42 1.53 13.94 -15.39
C LYS A 42 0.25 13.28 -14.96
N ARG A 43 0.05 13.22 -13.64
CA ARG A 43 -1.12 12.65 -12.98
C ARG A 43 -1.78 13.74 -12.16
N THR A 44 -3.02 14.09 -12.51
CA THR A 44 -3.85 14.99 -11.71
C THR A 44 -4.95 14.16 -11.04
N VAL A 45 -4.94 14.12 -9.71
CA VAL A 45 -5.91 13.37 -8.90
C VAL A 45 -6.91 14.35 -8.30
N LYS A 46 -8.18 14.14 -8.61
CA LYS A 46 -9.29 14.81 -7.94
C LYS A 46 -9.97 13.87 -6.97
N TRP A 47 -10.59 14.41 -5.93
CA TRP A 47 -11.18 13.60 -4.88
C TRP A 47 -12.50 14.17 -4.35
N VAL A 48 -13.30 13.30 -3.76
CA VAL A 48 -14.47 13.68 -2.95
C VAL A 48 -14.50 12.82 -1.69
N SER A 49 -14.66 13.47 -0.54
CA SER A 49 -14.84 12.82 0.76
C SER A 49 -16.12 12.00 0.79
N LEU A 50 -16.04 10.74 1.24
CA LEU A 50 -17.19 9.82 1.25
C LEU A 50 -17.61 9.42 2.66
N ASN A 51 -16.74 8.70 3.39
CA ASN A 51 -17.03 8.19 4.73
C ASN A 51 -16.07 8.82 5.76
N PRO A 52 -16.48 9.92 6.44
CA PRO A 52 -15.66 10.54 7.47
C PRO A 52 -15.59 9.73 8.77
N HIS A 53 -16.46 8.73 8.95
CA HIS A 53 -16.55 7.93 10.17
C HIS A 53 -15.72 6.64 10.10
N GLY A 54 -15.31 6.26 8.90
CA GLY A 54 -14.52 5.08 8.61
C GLY A 54 -15.19 3.74 8.88
N GLU A 55 -14.39 2.73 9.22
CA GLU A 55 -14.87 1.35 9.40
C GLU A 55 -15.97 1.26 10.46
N VAL A 56 -17.06 0.58 10.11
CA VAL A 56 -18.11 0.24 11.07
C VAL A 56 -17.68 -1.03 11.79
N PRO A 57 -17.61 -1.04 13.14
CA PRO A 57 -17.25 -2.25 13.87
C PRO A 57 -18.23 -3.39 13.56
N GLU A 58 -17.72 -4.53 13.09
CA GLU A 58 -18.53 -5.73 13.00
C GLU A 58 -18.95 -6.16 14.42
N LEU A 59 -20.25 -6.19 14.72
CA LEU A 59 -20.81 -6.78 15.94
C LEU A 59 -20.66 -8.32 15.88
N GLY A 60 -19.42 -8.81 15.94
CA GLY A 60 -19.06 -10.22 15.85
C GLY A 60 -18.52 -10.84 17.15
N GLY A 61 -18.46 -10.08 18.25
CA GLY A 61 -18.02 -10.57 19.56
C GLY A 61 -19.21 -10.85 20.47
N LYS A 62 -19.31 -12.07 21.02
CA LYS A 62 -20.31 -12.45 22.04
C LYS A 62 -20.45 -11.33 23.08
N GLN A 63 -21.65 -10.76 23.20
CA GLN A 63 -21.98 -9.80 24.26
C GLN A 63 -21.79 -10.48 25.62
N GLU A 64 -20.66 -10.23 26.28
CA GLU A 64 -20.64 -10.25 27.73
C GLU A 64 -21.45 -9.04 28.22
N LYS A 65 -22.48 -9.32 29.03
CA LYS A 65 -23.36 -8.32 29.63
C LYS A 65 -22.57 -7.41 30.56
N ALA A 66 -21.98 -6.34 30.02
CA ALA A 66 -21.46 -5.24 30.82
C ALA A 66 -22.65 -4.41 31.34
N THR A 67 -22.77 -4.32 32.66
CA THR A 67 -23.80 -3.58 33.38
C THR A 67 -23.73 -2.08 33.11
N ASP A 68 -24.91 -1.48 33.05
CA ASP A 68 -25.29 -0.19 32.48
C ASP A 68 -24.79 1.07 33.22
N ARG A 69 -23.54 1.11 33.70
CA ARG A 69 -23.08 2.23 34.55
C ARG A 69 -21.83 3.00 34.17
N GLU A 70 -21.09 2.62 33.14
CA GLU A 70 -19.98 3.43 32.64
C GLU A 70 -19.95 3.46 31.11
N ARG A 71 -20.82 4.28 30.51
CA ARG A 71 -20.65 4.72 29.11
C ARG A 71 -20.52 6.24 29.08
N PRO A 72 -19.47 6.80 28.47
CA PRO A 72 -19.36 8.24 28.24
C PRO A 72 -20.56 8.77 27.45
N LEU A 73 -21.00 9.99 27.74
CA LEU A 73 -22.18 10.64 27.17
C LEU A 73 -22.19 10.76 25.63
N ALA A 74 -21.05 10.58 24.96
CA ALA A 74 -20.95 10.51 23.50
C ALA A 74 -21.65 9.28 22.89
N MET A 75 -21.81 8.20 23.67
CA MET A 75 -22.40 6.94 23.23
C MET A 75 -23.93 6.88 23.38
N LYS A 76 -24.55 7.92 23.95
CA LYS A 76 -26.01 7.95 24.22
C LYS A 76 -26.84 8.51 23.07
N ARG A 77 -26.22 9.07 22.02
CA ARG A 77 -26.91 9.63 20.84
C ARG A 77 -27.10 8.64 19.68
N THR A 78 -26.56 7.42 19.76
CA THR A 78 -26.65 6.42 18.69
C THR A 78 -27.58 5.24 19.01
N ALA A 79 -28.28 5.26 20.16
CA ALA A 79 -29.21 4.19 20.54
C ALA A 79 -30.63 4.35 19.96
N GLU A 80 -30.91 5.45 19.26
CA GLU A 80 -32.19 5.69 18.57
C GLU A 80 -31.92 5.99 17.10
N GLY A 81 -31.53 4.96 16.35
CA GLY A 81 -31.37 5.03 14.90
C GLY A 81 -31.04 3.65 14.38
N ASN A 82 -31.88 3.12 13.49
CA ASN A 82 -31.72 1.82 12.85
C ASN A 82 -30.26 1.53 12.47
N SER A 83 -29.77 0.34 12.82
CA SER A 83 -28.56 -0.26 12.28
C SER A 83 -28.75 -0.63 10.80
N SER A 84 -29.03 0.35 9.96
CA SER A 84 -28.86 0.23 8.51
C SER A 84 -27.38 0.36 8.22
N HIS A 85 -26.79 -0.60 7.51
CA HIS A 85 -25.57 -0.34 6.74
C HIS A 85 -25.74 1.02 6.09
N GLN A 86 -24.89 1.98 6.44
CA GLN A 86 -25.00 3.34 5.92
C GLN A 86 -24.71 3.25 4.42
N GLU A 87 -25.75 3.30 3.59
CA GLU A 87 -25.60 3.28 2.13
C GLU A 87 -24.83 4.55 1.73
N LEU A 88 -23.57 4.37 1.33
CA LEU A 88 -22.74 5.46 0.85
C LEU A 88 -23.17 5.84 -0.57
N PRO A 89 -23.13 7.13 -0.93
CA PRO A 89 -23.40 7.57 -2.31
C PRO A 89 -22.52 6.80 -3.30
N ARG A 90 -23.07 6.50 -4.49
CA ARG A 90 -22.30 5.82 -5.54
C ARG A 90 -21.31 6.78 -6.20
N PHE A 91 -20.26 6.24 -6.81
CA PHE A 91 -19.23 7.02 -7.51
C PHE A 91 -19.83 7.98 -8.56
N GLU A 92 -20.82 7.51 -9.32
CA GLU A 92 -21.46 8.25 -10.42
C GLU A 92 -22.32 9.44 -9.93
N SER A 93 -22.58 9.53 -8.63
CA SER A 93 -23.33 10.66 -8.05
C SER A 93 -22.50 11.94 -7.93
N PHE A 94 -21.18 11.87 -8.14
CA PHE A 94 -20.26 12.99 -7.97
C PHE A 94 -19.79 13.59 -9.29
N ASP A 95 -19.77 14.92 -9.35
CA ASP A 95 -19.18 15.68 -10.46
C ASP A 95 -17.72 16.02 -10.17
N PHE A 96 -16.81 15.12 -10.55
CA PHE A 96 -15.36 15.33 -10.39
C PHE A 96 -14.81 16.51 -11.22
N ALA A 97 -15.56 17.05 -12.19
CA ALA A 97 -15.08 18.26 -12.87
C ALA A 97 -15.03 19.45 -11.90
N LYS A 98 -15.93 19.48 -10.92
CA LYS A 98 -16.06 20.55 -9.92
C LYS A 98 -15.42 20.25 -8.57
N SER A 99 -14.89 19.05 -8.38
CA SER A 99 -14.25 18.66 -7.12
C SER A 99 -12.83 19.23 -7.01
N ASP A 100 -12.34 19.28 -5.77
CA ASP A 100 -10.99 19.75 -5.46
C ASP A 100 -9.91 18.82 -6.02
N VAL A 101 -8.76 19.41 -6.34
CA VAL A 101 -7.55 18.68 -6.73
C VAL A 101 -6.86 18.22 -5.45
N MET A 102 -6.72 16.91 -5.29
CA MET A 102 -6.03 16.29 -4.16
C MET A 102 -4.52 16.37 -4.33
N GLU A 103 -4.05 16.01 -5.52
CA GLU A 103 -2.62 15.82 -5.80
C GLU A 103 -2.37 16.05 -7.30
N GLU A 104 -1.28 16.74 -7.60
CA GLU A 104 -0.69 16.79 -8.94
C GLU A 104 0.73 16.25 -8.85
N ASP A 105 1.02 15.23 -9.65
CA ASP A 105 2.28 14.51 -9.62
C ASP A 105 2.86 14.41 -11.04
N ILE A 106 4.17 14.57 -11.14
CA ILE A 106 4.94 14.41 -12.37
C ILE A 106 5.91 13.26 -12.13
N MET A 107 5.66 12.14 -12.80
CA MET A 107 6.51 10.95 -12.76
C MET A 107 7.43 10.96 -13.98
N GLY A 108 8.73 11.10 -13.71
CA GLY A 108 9.78 10.91 -14.70
C GLY A 108 10.50 9.58 -14.51
N MET A 109 11.57 9.37 -15.28
CA MET A 109 12.50 8.24 -15.07
C MET A 109 13.45 8.54 -13.90
N GLU A 110 12.89 8.78 -12.72
CA GLU A 110 13.66 9.06 -11.51
C GLU A 110 14.42 7.81 -11.02
N PRO A 111 15.62 7.96 -10.43
CA PRO A 111 16.49 6.81 -10.12
C PRO A 111 15.87 5.75 -9.20
N GLY A 112 14.95 6.16 -8.31
CA GLY A 112 14.30 5.29 -7.34
C GLY A 112 12.98 4.67 -7.82
N LEU A 113 12.58 4.93 -9.07
CA LEU A 113 11.42 4.31 -9.72
C LEU A 113 11.82 3.00 -10.40
N VAL A 114 11.16 1.92 -9.99
CA VAL A 114 11.31 0.58 -10.56
C VAL A 114 9.95 0.12 -11.06
N PHE A 115 9.86 -0.34 -12.31
CA PHE A 115 8.62 -0.88 -12.87
C PHE A 115 8.83 -2.30 -13.39
N PHE A 116 7.74 -3.07 -13.40
CA PHE A 116 7.69 -4.45 -13.83
C PHE A 116 6.85 -4.58 -15.10
N GLU A 117 6.97 -5.71 -15.79
CA GLU A 117 6.36 -5.93 -17.10
C GLU A 117 4.83 -5.84 -17.11
N ASP A 118 4.19 -6.13 -15.98
CA ASP A 118 2.74 -6.07 -15.79
C ASP A 118 2.21 -4.64 -15.53
N GLY A 119 3.11 -3.65 -15.45
CA GLY A 119 2.79 -2.27 -15.10
C GLY A 119 2.81 -1.99 -13.58
N SER A 120 3.11 -2.99 -12.74
CA SER A 120 3.39 -2.77 -11.33
C SER A 120 4.66 -1.93 -11.17
N TYR A 121 4.75 -1.10 -10.13
CA TYR A 121 5.94 -0.28 -9.88
C TYR A 121 6.15 0.05 -8.39
N SER A 122 7.39 0.37 -8.04
CA SER A 122 7.80 0.92 -6.75
C SER A 122 8.55 2.22 -6.97
N ARG A 123 8.17 3.27 -6.24
CA ARG A 123 8.81 4.59 -6.23
C ARG A 123 9.18 4.95 -4.79
N GLY A 124 10.38 5.50 -4.61
CA GLY A 124 10.88 5.94 -3.31
C GLY A 124 12.34 6.40 -3.41
N PRO A 125 12.97 6.85 -2.31
CA PRO A 125 14.37 7.27 -2.31
C PRO A 125 15.31 6.11 -2.69
N VAL A 126 16.44 6.41 -3.31
CA VAL A 126 17.54 5.43 -3.49
C VAL A 126 18.44 5.37 -2.25
N ASP A 127 18.49 6.46 -1.48
CA ASP A 127 19.32 6.62 -0.30
C ASP A 127 18.48 7.26 0.82
N ILE A 128 18.44 6.60 1.96
CA ILE A 128 17.87 7.09 3.21
C ILE A 128 19.06 7.48 4.09
N PRO A 129 19.15 8.73 4.56
CA PRO A 129 20.27 9.17 5.40
C PRO A 129 20.23 8.43 6.74
N VAL A 130 21.27 7.64 7.00
CA VAL A 130 21.47 6.88 8.25
C VAL A 130 22.72 7.34 8.99
N GLY A 131 22.68 7.38 10.33
CA GLY A 131 23.83 7.72 11.20
C GLY A 131 23.65 8.93 12.12
N GLU A 132 24.65 9.19 12.96
CA GLU A 132 24.63 10.25 13.98
C GLU A 132 24.49 11.64 13.34
N HIS A 133 23.38 12.31 13.61
CA HIS A 133 23.19 13.71 13.25
C HIS A 133 23.93 14.56 14.28
N GLY A 134 24.81 15.46 13.82
CA GLY A 134 25.47 16.40 14.73
C GLY A 134 24.44 17.21 15.53
N GLU A 135 24.69 17.40 16.82
CA GLU A 135 23.81 18.06 17.83
C GLU A 135 23.30 19.47 17.43
N SER A 136 23.75 20.03 16.30
CA SER A 136 23.32 21.34 15.79
C SER A 136 22.10 21.30 14.85
N LYS A 137 21.58 20.12 14.49
CA LYS A 137 20.34 19.98 13.69
C LYS A 137 19.18 19.45 14.53
N TYR A 138 18.86 20.13 15.62
CA TYR A 138 17.54 19.97 16.24
C TYR A 138 16.47 20.26 15.16
N TYR A 139 15.48 19.37 15.00
CA TYR A 139 14.20 19.55 14.28
C TYR A 139 14.02 19.04 12.84
N LEU A 140 14.86 18.17 12.28
CA LEU A 140 14.50 17.51 11.01
C LEU A 140 14.58 16.00 11.16
N SER A 141 13.48 15.39 11.59
CA SER A 141 13.24 13.96 11.35
C SER A 141 12.87 13.83 9.86
N PRO A 142 13.75 13.30 8.99
CA PRO A 142 13.44 13.20 7.58
C PRO A 142 12.25 12.27 7.34
N THR A 143 11.22 12.80 6.70
CA THR A 143 10.05 12.04 6.25
C THR A 143 10.20 11.66 4.78
N PHE A 144 10.02 10.38 4.46
CA PHE A 144 10.06 9.87 3.10
C PHE A 144 8.71 9.31 2.65
N LYS A 145 8.43 9.44 1.35
CA LYS A 145 7.26 8.82 0.70
C LYS A 145 7.70 7.62 -0.11
N PHE A 146 6.99 6.52 0.06
CA PHE A 146 7.17 5.29 -0.71
C PHE A 146 5.83 4.96 -1.37
N GLU A 147 5.82 4.80 -2.69
CA GLU A 147 4.63 4.46 -3.46
C GLU A 147 4.85 3.09 -4.12
N GLN A 148 3.98 2.13 -3.81
CA GLN A 148 4.00 0.79 -4.39
C GLN A 148 2.66 0.50 -5.07
N CYS A 149 2.71 0.10 -6.34
CA CYS A 149 1.54 -0.16 -7.16
C CYS A 149 1.58 -1.59 -7.68
N LEU A 150 0.54 -2.35 -7.36
CA LEU A 150 0.30 -3.72 -7.80
C LEU A 150 -0.80 -3.73 -8.86
N VAL A 151 -0.54 -4.32 -10.02
CA VAL A 151 -1.50 -4.41 -11.12
C VAL A 151 -2.15 -5.80 -11.17
N LYS A 152 -3.48 -5.84 -11.29
CA LYS A 152 -4.26 -7.06 -11.50
C LYS A 152 -5.05 -6.96 -12.81
N GLY A 153 -4.78 -7.89 -13.72
CA GLY A 153 -5.55 -8.03 -14.98
C GLY A 153 -5.46 -6.84 -15.94
N CYS A 154 -4.41 -6.02 -15.84
CA CYS A 154 -4.14 -4.85 -16.69
C CYS A 154 -5.15 -3.68 -16.61
N HIS A 155 -6.23 -3.80 -15.82
CA HIS A 155 -7.28 -2.77 -15.72
C HIS A 155 -7.63 -2.42 -14.28
N LYS A 156 -7.09 -3.13 -13.29
CA LYS A 156 -7.19 -2.78 -11.87
C LYS A 156 -5.80 -2.63 -11.28
N ARG A 157 -5.64 -1.66 -10.40
CA ARG A 157 -4.40 -1.46 -9.65
C ARG A 157 -4.72 -1.16 -8.19
N LEU A 158 -3.88 -1.69 -7.30
CA LEU A 158 -3.82 -1.28 -5.91
C LEU A 158 -2.56 -0.44 -5.74
N ARG A 159 -2.73 0.82 -5.38
CA ARG A 159 -1.64 1.75 -5.13
C ARG A 159 -1.62 2.12 -3.65
N MET A 160 -0.48 1.92 -3.01
CA MET A 160 -0.26 2.26 -1.62
C MET A 160 0.85 3.29 -1.49
N VAL A 161 0.64 4.28 -0.64
CA VAL A 161 1.62 5.31 -0.31
C VAL A 161 1.89 5.31 1.19
N HIS A 162 3.11 4.95 1.57
CA HIS A 162 3.63 5.11 2.92
C HIS A 162 4.32 6.45 3.06
N THR A 163 4.04 7.14 4.16
CA THR A 163 4.81 8.28 4.63
C THR A 163 5.47 7.84 5.94
N ILE A 164 6.79 7.71 5.93
CA ILE A 164 7.57 7.15 7.04
C ILE A 164 8.57 8.18 7.52
N GLU A 165 8.62 8.38 8.83
CA GLU A 165 9.62 9.19 9.51
C GLU A 165 10.79 8.32 9.99
N PHE A 166 12.01 8.83 9.82
CA PHE A 166 13.23 8.19 10.33
C PHE A 166 13.88 9.13 11.34
N SER A 167 13.66 8.87 12.63
CA SER A 167 14.23 9.59 13.77
C SER A 167 15.55 8.94 14.22
N ASP A 168 16.31 9.65 15.05
CA ASP A 168 17.55 9.15 15.67
C ASP A 168 18.51 8.47 14.68
N GLY A 169 18.76 9.13 13.54
CA GLY A 169 19.66 8.61 12.52
C GLY A 169 19.18 7.34 11.82
N GLY A 170 17.87 7.07 11.81
CA GLY A 170 17.25 5.90 11.21
C GLY A 170 17.13 4.69 12.15
N SER A 171 17.43 4.87 13.45
CA SER A 171 17.25 3.83 14.47
C SER A 171 15.82 3.75 15.01
N ASP A 172 15.07 4.83 14.87
CA ASP A 172 13.64 4.90 15.16
C ASP A 172 12.88 5.18 13.86
N ILE A 173 11.85 4.37 13.61
CA ILE A 173 11.13 4.32 12.33
C ILE A 173 9.64 4.35 12.63
N GLU A 174 8.97 5.42 12.24
CA GLU A 174 7.55 5.61 12.50
C GLU A 174 6.75 5.76 11.20
N ILE A 175 5.69 4.97 11.05
CA ILE A 175 4.75 5.10 9.93
C ILE A 175 3.77 6.23 10.25
N LEU A 176 3.99 7.42 9.70
CA LEU A 176 3.11 8.57 9.91
C LEU A 176 1.77 8.43 9.17
N ARG A 177 1.78 7.84 7.97
CA ARG A 177 0.57 7.69 7.14
C ARG A 177 0.66 6.53 6.17
N VAL A 178 -0.46 5.82 6.02
CA VAL A 178 -0.71 4.88 4.92
C VAL A 178 -1.94 5.34 4.14
N ALA A 179 -1.80 5.51 2.83
CA ALA A 179 -2.93 5.77 1.93
C ALA A 179 -3.05 4.63 0.90
N VAL A 180 -4.25 4.08 0.75
CA VAL A 180 -4.53 2.96 -0.15
C VAL A 180 -5.59 3.36 -1.17
N TYR A 181 -5.30 3.11 -2.44
CA TYR A 181 -6.20 3.39 -3.56
C TYR A 181 -6.39 2.10 -4.35
N GLU A 182 -7.64 1.66 -4.51
CA GLU A 182 -7.99 0.70 -5.54
C GLU A 182 -8.57 1.46 -6.72
N GLU A 183 -7.91 1.34 -7.87
CA GLU A 183 -8.20 2.13 -9.05
C GLU A 183 -8.52 1.19 -10.20
N GLN A 184 -9.56 1.53 -10.96
CA GLN A 184 -9.96 0.82 -12.16
C GLN A 184 -9.79 1.73 -13.37
N TRP A 185 -9.19 1.20 -14.43
CA TRP A 185 -9.09 1.90 -15.71
C TRP A 185 -10.49 2.09 -16.30
N VAL A 186 -10.87 3.35 -16.48
CA VAL A 186 -12.16 3.73 -17.07
C VAL A 186 -12.04 3.74 -18.58
N SER A 187 -11.25 4.67 -19.13
CA SER A 187 -11.06 4.80 -20.57
C SER A 187 -9.96 5.80 -20.91
N PRO A 188 -9.48 5.81 -22.18
CA PRO A 188 -8.86 7.00 -22.74
C PRO A 188 -9.82 8.20 -22.67
N THR A 189 -9.27 9.39 -22.43
CA THR A 189 -10.03 10.64 -22.22
C THR A 189 -10.73 11.17 -23.47
N ASN A 190 -10.35 10.69 -24.66
CA ASN A 190 -10.86 11.16 -25.95
C ASN A 190 -12.05 10.34 -26.49
N ILE A 191 -12.59 9.40 -25.72
CA ILE A 191 -13.74 8.58 -26.12
C ILE A 191 -14.98 9.08 -25.37
N SER A 192 -15.94 9.64 -26.11
CA SER A 192 -17.25 10.00 -25.57
C SER A 192 -18.22 8.83 -25.68
N GLY A 193 -19.05 8.59 -24.65
CA GLY A 193 -20.13 7.59 -24.68
C GLY A 193 -19.96 6.34 -23.80
N LEU A 194 -19.10 6.35 -22.78
CA LEU A 194 -18.90 5.21 -21.86
C LEU A 194 -19.75 5.30 -20.58
N SER A 195 -20.93 5.92 -20.66
CA SER A 195 -21.82 6.17 -19.52
C SER A 195 -22.38 4.91 -18.84
N ASP A 196 -22.16 3.73 -19.41
CA ASP A 196 -22.82 2.49 -18.98
C ASP A 196 -21.85 1.50 -18.30
N MET A 197 -20.68 1.95 -17.85
CA MET A 197 -19.83 1.13 -16.98
C MET A 197 -20.18 1.39 -15.53
N ASP A 198 -21.02 0.52 -14.95
CA ASP A 198 -21.23 0.47 -13.50
C ASP A 198 -19.87 0.22 -12.82
N MET A 199 -19.34 1.24 -12.12
CA MET A 199 -18.08 1.10 -11.39
C MET A 199 -18.35 0.40 -10.06
N GLU A 200 -18.13 -0.91 -10.00
CA GLU A 200 -18.31 -1.69 -8.77
C GLU A 200 -17.12 -1.54 -7.80
N VAL A 201 -16.81 -0.32 -7.37
CA VAL A 201 -15.76 -0.06 -6.36
C VAL A 201 -16.43 0.16 -5.00
N LYS A 202 -16.49 -0.92 -4.21
CA LYS A 202 -16.95 -0.82 -2.81
C LYS A 202 -15.91 -0.04 -1.99
N PRO A 203 -16.30 0.92 -1.14
CA PRO A 203 -15.35 1.61 -0.26
C PRO A 203 -14.59 0.65 0.66
N PHE A 204 -13.35 0.96 1.03
CA PHE A 204 -12.52 0.05 1.83
C PHE A 204 -13.14 -0.19 3.21
N SER A 205 -13.72 0.84 3.83
CA SER A 205 -14.36 0.72 5.14
C SER A 205 -15.55 -0.26 5.18
N GLN A 206 -16.09 -0.64 4.03
CA GLN A 206 -17.20 -1.59 3.90
C GLN A 206 -16.75 -3.01 3.51
N ARG A 207 -15.44 -3.26 3.46
CA ARG A 207 -14.87 -4.55 3.11
C ARG A 207 -14.31 -5.23 4.35
N ARG A 208 -14.31 -6.57 4.35
CA ARG A 208 -13.68 -7.33 5.42
C ARG A 208 -12.15 -7.24 5.35
N ARG A 209 -11.50 -7.36 6.50
CA ARG A 209 -10.06 -7.57 6.62
C ARG A 209 -9.73 -9.04 6.41
N VAL A 210 -8.60 -9.31 5.77
CA VAL A 210 -8.07 -10.67 5.62
C VAL A 210 -7.59 -11.15 6.98
N GLN A 211 -7.93 -12.38 7.34
CA GLN A 211 -7.41 -13.00 8.54
C GLN A 211 -6.10 -13.76 8.25
N PRO A 212 -5.13 -13.80 9.17
CA PRO A 212 -3.88 -14.54 8.98
C PRO A 212 -4.08 -16.01 8.57
N GLY A 213 -5.13 -16.65 9.10
CA GLY A 213 -5.52 -18.02 8.75
C GLY A 213 -5.82 -18.21 7.25
N GLU A 214 -6.32 -17.19 6.56
CA GLU A 214 -6.60 -17.23 5.13
C GLU A 214 -5.32 -17.30 4.28
N LEU A 215 -4.19 -16.83 4.80
CA LEU A 215 -2.89 -16.90 4.13
C LEU A 215 -2.13 -18.22 4.37
N THR A 216 -2.63 -19.09 5.25
CA THR A 216 -1.99 -20.39 5.55
C THR A 216 -2.11 -21.37 4.37
N GLY A 217 -1.14 -22.27 4.24
CA GLY A 217 -1.09 -23.31 3.21
C GLY A 217 0.15 -23.23 2.32
N SER A 218 0.14 -23.98 1.22
CA SER A 218 1.23 -23.99 0.24
C SER A 218 0.94 -23.04 -0.92
N TRP A 219 1.95 -22.27 -1.30
CA TRP A 219 1.89 -21.22 -2.30
C TRP A 219 2.96 -21.45 -3.37
N LYS A 220 2.55 -21.43 -4.64
CA LYS A 220 3.50 -21.32 -5.75
C LYS A 220 3.83 -19.84 -5.92
N VAL A 221 5.09 -19.47 -5.83
CA VAL A 221 5.55 -18.08 -5.86
C VAL A 221 6.39 -17.86 -7.11
N PHE A 222 5.98 -16.88 -7.91
CA PHE A 222 6.80 -16.32 -8.98
C PHE A 222 7.29 -14.97 -8.51
N GLU A 223 8.60 -14.76 -8.52
CA GLU A 223 9.23 -13.55 -8.02
C GLU A 223 10.09 -12.94 -9.12
N MET A 224 9.92 -11.63 -9.33
CA MET A 224 10.82 -10.80 -10.11
C MET A 224 11.49 -9.83 -9.14
N SER A 225 12.82 -9.83 -9.09
CA SER A 225 13.58 -8.88 -8.30
C SER A 225 14.36 -7.92 -9.19
N ALA A 226 14.50 -6.69 -8.73
CA ALA A 226 15.25 -5.62 -9.38
C ALA A 226 16.29 -5.09 -8.41
N THR A 227 17.57 -5.30 -8.73
CA THR A 227 18.71 -4.91 -7.90
C THR A 227 19.42 -3.71 -8.53
N PRO A 228 19.50 -2.54 -7.86
CA PRO A 228 20.27 -1.41 -8.35
C PRO A 228 21.76 -1.73 -8.39
N VAL A 229 22.44 -1.32 -9.46
CA VAL A 229 23.89 -1.40 -9.58
C VAL A 229 24.48 -0.04 -9.22
N HIS A 230 25.03 0.04 -8.02
CA HIS A 230 25.71 1.24 -7.53
C HIS A 230 27.09 1.37 -8.19
N GLY A 231 27.32 2.44 -8.96
CA GLY A 231 28.61 2.75 -9.55
C GLY A 231 29.57 3.45 -8.57
N GLU A 232 30.87 3.41 -8.84
CA GLU A 232 31.88 4.14 -8.05
C GLU A 232 31.92 5.65 -8.38
N GLU A 233 31.42 6.05 -9.55
CA GLU A 233 31.41 7.44 -10.02
C GLU A 233 30.08 8.14 -9.71
N LYS A 234 30.17 9.32 -9.07
CA LYS A 234 29.05 10.20 -8.72
C LYS A 234 28.61 11.04 -9.94
N ASP A 235 28.23 10.39 -11.04
CA ASP A 235 27.47 11.07 -12.07
C ASP A 235 25.97 10.94 -11.75
N ASP A 236 25.20 12.02 -11.92
CA ASP A 236 23.73 12.10 -11.80
C ASP A 236 22.99 11.23 -12.84
N ALA A 237 23.63 10.18 -13.36
CA ALA A 237 23.07 9.23 -14.30
C ALA A 237 22.07 8.31 -13.58
N ALA A 238 21.05 7.87 -14.33
CA ALA A 238 20.06 6.93 -13.85
C ALA A 238 20.72 5.64 -13.31
N VAL A 239 20.32 5.21 -12.11
CA VAL A 239 20.81 3.96 -11.50
C VAL A 239 20.30 2.78 -12.33
N PRO A 240 21.18 1.97 -12.94
CA PRO A 240 20.74 0.81 -13.70
C PRO A 240 20.31 -0.33 -12.77
N TYR A 241 19.35 -1.13 -13.22
CA TYR A 241 18.80 -2.26 -12.46
C TYR A 241 19.05 -3.59 -13.19
N VAL A 242 19.42 -4.61 -12.43
CA VAL A 242 19.49 -6.00 -12.88
C VAL A 242 18.22 -6.72 -12.44
N TYR A 243 17.55 -7.40 -13.37
CA TYR A 243 16.32 -8.14 -13.09
C TYR A 243 16.59 -9.64 -13.01
N LEU A 244 16.05 -10.29 -11.98
CA LEU A 244 16.11 -11.74 -11.80
C LEU A 244 14.70 -12.30 -11.61
N CYS A 245 14.37 -13.35 -12.36
CA CYS A 245 13.11 -14.08 -12.22
C CYS A 245 13.36 -15.43 -11.54
N THR A 246 12.59 -15.74 -10.50
CA THR A 246 12.66 -17.01 -9.79
C THR A 246 11.27 -17.61 -9.56
N GLU A 247 11.22 -18.94 -9.46
CA GLU A 247 10.03 -19.69 -9.12
C GLU A 247 10.32 -20.57 -7.90
N ASN A 248 9.52 -20.44 -6.84
CA ASN A 248 9.70 -21.18 -5.60
C ASN A 248 8.37 -21.69 -5.03
N LEU A 249 8.45 -22.70 -4.14
CA LEU A 249 7.32 -23.16 -3.34
C LEU A 249 7.48 -22.60 -1.92
N LYS A 250 6.44 -21.94 -1.39
CA LYS A 250 6.44 -21.42 -0.03
C LYS A 250 5.32 -22.04 0.78
N ARG A 251 5.60 -22.52 1.99
CA ARG A 251 4.58 -23.01 2.92
C ARG A 251 4.40 -22.03 4.08
N ARG A 252 3.16 -21.61 4.32
CA ARG A 252 2.77 -20.73 5.43
C ARG A 252 2.00 -21.51 6.47
N SER A 253 2.46 -21.53 7.71
CA SER A 253 1.76 -22.14 8.85
C SER A 253 1.24 -21.07 9.80
N LEU A 254 0.07 -21.30 10.38
CA LEU A 254 -0.33 -20.62 11.60
C LEU A 254 0.52 -21.22 12.73
N GLY A 255 1.16 -20.41 13.55
CA GLY A 255 2.09 -20.90 14.57
C GLY A 255 1.43 -21.90 15.51
N GLU A 256 1.82 -23.18 15.39
CA GLU A 256 1.71 -24.22 16.44
C GLU A 256 2.41 -25.56 16.09
N SER A 257 3.31 -25.65 15.09
CA SER A 257 4.04 -26.91 14.85
C SER A 257 5.46 -26.74 14.29
N PRO A 258 6.50 -27.26 14.97
CA PRO A 258 7.88 -27.27 14.49
C PRO A 258 8.16 -28.59 13.76
N VAL A 259 7.91 -28.66 12.46
CA VAL A 259 8.45 -29.77 11.65
C VAL A 259 9.31 -29.21 10.53
N TYR A 260 10.60 -29.20 10.87
CA TYR A 260 11.76 -28.84 10.07
C TYR A 260 11.84 -29.69 8.81
N PHE A 261 11.89 -29.06 7.64
CA PHE A 261 12.60 -29.61 6.49
C PHE A 261 13.02 -28.47 5.54
N ARG A 262 14.34 -28.21 5.56
CA ARG A 262 15.20 -27.53 4.56
C ARG A 262 14.88 -26.05 4.25
N GLU A 263 15.82 -25.16 4.63
CA GLU A 263 16.01 -23.76 4.20
C GLU A 263 14.83 -23.13 3.42
N GLU A 264 13.67 -23.02 4.04
CA GLU A 264 12.62 -22.12 3.59
C GLU A 264 12.76 -20.86 4.45
N GLU A 265 12.91 -19.70 3.82
CA GLU A 265 12.77 -18.40 4.48
C GLU A 265 11.38 -18.36 5.13
N MET A 266 11.34 -18.75 6.41
CA MET A 266 10.28 -18.41 7.31
C MET A 266 10.39 -16.91 7.54
N LEU A 267 9.86 -16.12 6.61
CA LEU A 267 9.26 -14.86 6.99
C LEU A 267 8.11 -15.27 7.90
N ASP A 268 8.40 -15.41 9.19
CA ASP A 268 7.40 -15.38 10.23
C ASP A 268 6.72 -14.03 10.07
N MET A 269 5.58 -14.01 9.37
CA MET A 269 4.64 -12.89 9.41
C MET A 269 4.11 -12.64 10.84
N GLN A 270 4.65 -13.36 11.85
CA GLN A 270 4.47 -13.15 13.28
C GLN A 270 5.51 -12.20 13.88
N ASP A 271 6.72 -12.08 13.30
CA ASP A 271 7.78 -11.20 13.81
C ASP A 271 7.61 -9.75 13.29
N ALA A 272 7.04 -9.59 12.09
CA ALA A 272 6.72 -8.28 11.52
C ALA A 272 5.35 -7.78 12.01
N THR A 273 5.26 -6.50 12.41
CA THR A 273 3.98 -5.86 12.71
C THR A 273 3.25 -5.59 11.38
N VAL A 274 2.33 -6.50 11.01
CA VAL A 274 1.53 -6.38 9.79
C VAL A 274 0.27 -5.54 10.04
N LEU A 275 0.09 -4.50 9.25
CA LEU A 275 -1.17 -3.77 9.09
C LEU A 275 -2.11 -4.56 8.17
N TRP A 276 -3.17 -5.12 8.77
CA TRP A 276 -4.20 -5.89 8.06
C TRP A 276 -5.33 -4.98 7.60
N LEU A 277 -5.20 -4.38 6.44
CA LEU A 277 -6.19 -3.42 5.92
C LEU A 277 -7.38 -4.14 5.23
N PRO A 278 -8.56 -3.53 5.17
CA PRO A 278 -9.70 -4.05 4.45
C PRO A 278 -9.44 -4.29 2.96
N GLY A 279 -10.24 -5.16 2.36
CA GLY A 279 -10.22 -5.36 0.91
C GLY A 279 -9.04 -6.18 0.39
N GLY A 280 -8.51 -7.10 1.20
CA GLY A 280 -7.40 -7.95 0.76
C GLY A 280 -6.02 -7.39 1.04
N VAL A 281 -5.92 -6.21 1.66
CA VAL A 281 -4.70 -5.42 1.65
C VAL A 281 -3.88 -5.69 2.91
N THR A 282 -2.59 -5.94 2.74
CA THR A 282 -1.64 -6.02 3.84
C THR A 282 -0.50 -5.05 3.64
N SER A 283 0.06 -4.56 4.74
CA SER A 283 1.26 -3.75 4.70
C SER A 283 2.12 -3.98 5.92
N TYR A 284 3.43 -3.85 5.77
CA TYR A 284 4.36 -3.96 6.88
C TYR A 284 5.60 -3.13 6.60
N VAL A 285 6.21 -2.64 7.68
CA VAL A 285 7.57 -2.08 7.70
C VAL A 285 8.30 -2.87 8.76
N ASP A 286 9.40 -3.52 8.37
CA ASP A 286 10.10 -4.45 9.23
C ASP A 286 11.61 -4.29 9.07
N VAL A 287 12.36 -4.47 10.16
CA VAL A 287 13.83 -4.50 10.14
C VAL A 287 14.26 -5.94 10.39
N LYS A 288 14.76 -6.58 9.34
CA LYS A 288 15.21 -7.98 9.37
C LYS A 288 16.40 -8.15 10.32
N LYS A 289 16.68 -9.40 10.71
CA LYS A 289 17.78 -9.75 11.64
C LYS A 289 19.18 -9.32 11.16
N ASP A 290 19.35 -9.18 9.85
CA ASP A 290 20.57 -8.68 9.20
C ASP A 290 20.62 -7.15 9.09
N GLY A 291 19.62 -6.45 9.64
CA GLY A 291 19.51 -5.00 9.64
C GLY A 291 18.89 -4.40 8.37
N VAL A 292 18.40 -5.23 7.45
CA VAL A 292 17.72 -4.76 6.23
C VAL A 292 16.33 -4.26 6.58
N LEU A 293 16.05 -2.99 6.27
CA LEU A 293 14.71 -2.41 6.34
C LEU A 293 13.90 -2.84 5.12
N CYS A 294 12.74 -3.45 5.34
CA CYS A 294 11.82 -3.90 4.31
C CYS A 294 10.49 -3.14 4.42
N ILE A 295 10.05 -2.54 3.31
CA ILE A 295 8.72 -1.93 3.18
C ILE A 295 7.91 -2.79 2.22
N GLY A 296 6.87 -3.43 2.75
CA GLY A 296 6.08 -4.43 2.06
C GLY A 296 4.61 -4.07 1.91
N VAL A 297 4.05 -4.42 0.75
CA VAL A 297 2.61 -4.36 0.46
C VAL A 297 2.13 -5.66 -0.14
N GLY A 298 0.91 -6.06 0.23
CA GLY A 298 0.23 -7.24 -0.28
C GLY A 298 -1.19 -6.94 -0.71
N TRP A 299 -1.64 -7.63 -1.76
CA TRP A 299 -3.02 -7.60 -2.24
C TRP A 299 -3.53 -9.01 -2.52
N TYR A 300 -4.29 -9.53 -1.57
CA TYR A 300 -4.90 -10.85 -1.61
C TYR A 300 -6.30 -10.80 -2.23
N SER A 301 -6.56 -11.67 -3.20
CA SER A 301 -7.89 -11.92 -3.74
C SER A 301 -8.49 -13.23 -3.22
N ASP A 302 -9.83 -13.26 -3.19
CA ASP A 302 -10.66 -14.44 -2.91
C ASP A 302 -10.42 -15.62 -3.89
N GLU A 303 -9.89 -15.34 -5.08
CA GLU A 303 -9.42 -16.34 -6.05
C GLU A 303 -8.21 -17.14 -5.53
N GLY A 304 -7.57 -16.72 -4.45
CA GLY A 304 -6.38 -17.38 -3.90
C GLY A 304 -5.08 -16.90 -4.56
N ILE A 305 -5.08 -15.68 -5.10
CA ILE A 305 -3.89 -15.01 -5.63
C ILE A 305 -3.49 -13.92 -4.63
N ASN A 306 -2.21 -13.83 -4.30
CA ASN A 306 -1.65 -12.76 -3.51
C ASN A 306 -0.54 -12.08 -4.31
N LEU A 307 -0.72 -10.80 -4.62
CA LEU A 307 0.34 -9.99 -5.20
C LEU A 307 1.11 -9.31 -4.07
N VAL A 308 2.43 -9.32 -4.12
CA VAL A 308 3.28 -8.72 -3.07
C VAL A 308 4.35 -7.87 -3.73
N MET A 309 4.65 -6.73 -3.13
CA MET A 309 5.81 -5.93 -3.47
C MET A 309 6.58 -5.56 -2.22
N GLU A 310 7.89 -5.71 -2.27
CA GLU A 310 8.82 -5.44 -1.17
C GLU A 310 9.93 -4.50 -1.69
N ARG A 311 10.30 -3.53 -0.86
CA ARG A 311 11.39 -2.59 -1.13
C ARG A 311 12.36 -2.64 0.05
N ASP A 312 13.57 -3.12 -0.22
CA ASP A 312 14.58 -3.44 0.79
C ASP A 312 15.69 -2.39 0.78
N TYR A 313 16.05 -1.88 1.96
CA TYR A 313 17.15 -0.95 2.20
C TYR A 313 18.19 -1.58 3.12
N GLY A 314 19.46 -1.40 2.80
CA GLY A 314 20.55 -1.89 3.63
C GLY A 314 20.73 -1.08 4.89
N THR A 315 21.60 -1.56 5.78
CA THR A 315 22.04 -0.81 6.98
C THR A 315 22.78 0.49 6.64
N ASP A 316 23.23 0.64 5.39
CA ASP A 316 23.81 1.85 4.82
C ASP A 316 22.76 2.84 4.28
N GLY A 317 21.46 2.54 4.45
CA GLY A 317 20.35 3.36 3.97
C GLY A 317 20.13 3.29 2.46
N LYS A 318 20.92 2.49 1.73
CA LYS A 318 20.82 2.38 0.27
C LYS A 318 19.80 1.34 -0.14
N LEU A 319 19.07 1.63 -1.21
CA LEU A 319 18.19 0.67 -1.87
C LEU A 319 19.01 -0.57 -2.29
N LYS A 320 18.59 -1.74 -1.80
CA LYS A 320 19.21 -3.04 -2.08
C LYS A 320 18.44 -3.80 -3.14
N GLU A 321 17.13 -3.81 -3.06
CA GLU A 321 16.30 -4.61 -3.95
C GLU A 321 14.84 -4.14 -3.94
N VAL A 322 14.18 -4.26 -5.09
CA VAL A 322 12.71 -4.22 -5.17
C VAL A 322 12.24 -5.57 -5.69
N ARG A 323 11.37 -6.24 -4.95
CA ARG A 323 10.83 -7.55 -5.30
C ARG A 323 9.34 -7.44 -5.57
N TRP A 324 8.90 -7.99 -6.68
CA TRP A 324 7.50 -8.19 -7.01
C TRP A 324 7.21 -9.69 -7.05
N LYS A 325 6.11 -10.12 -6.42
CA LYS A 325 5.74 -11.53 -6.30
C LYS A 325 4.29 -11.73 -6.71
N SER A 326 4.06 -12.77 -7.51
CA SER A 326 2.75 -13.34 -7.77
C SER A 326 2.67 -14.70 -7.10
N GLU A 327 1.86 -14.78 -6.05
CA GLU A 327 1.72 -15.98 -5.23
C GLU A 327 0.36 -16.62 -5.47
N MET A 328 0.36 -17.90 -5.86
CA MET A 328 -0.85 -18.68 -6.12
C MET A 328 -1.03 -19.74 -5.05
N LYS A 329 -2.13 -19.67 -4.31
CA LYS A 329 -2.47 -20.64 -3.27
C LYS A 329 -2.80 -21.98 -3.91
N ARG A 330 -2.08 -23.05 -3.54
CA ARG A 330 -2.41 -24.41 -3.97
C ARG A 330 -3.70 -24.84 -3.28
N ARG A 331 -4.76 -24.99 -4.07
CA ARG A 331 -5.97 -25.70 -3.65
C ARG A 331 -5.74 -27.17 -3.96
N TRP A 332 -5.51 -27.99 -2.95
CA TRP A 332 -5.53 -29.45 -3.15
C TRP A 332 -6.96 -29.84 -3.51
N THR A 333 -7.21 -30.20 -4.76
CA THR A 333 -8.39 -31.00 -5.08
C THR A 333 -8.10 -32.40 -4.57
N HIS A 334 -8.82 -32.82 -3.53
CA HIS A 334 -8.86 -34.23 -3.16
C HIS A 334 -9.47 -34.99 -4.34
N HIS A 335 -8.63 -35.63 -5.15
CA HIS A 335 -9.04 -36.64 -6.13
C HIS A 335 -8.54 -38.00 -5.70
#